data_AF-A0A1Y0MZ23-F1
#
_entry.id   AF-A0A1Y0MZ23-F1
#
_cell.length_a   1.000
_cell.length_b   1.000
_cell.length_c   1.000
_cell.angle_alpha   90.00
_cell.angle_beta   90.00
_cell.angle_gamma   90.00
#
_symmetry.space_group_name_H-M   'P 1'
#
loop_
_entity.id
_entity.type
_entity.pdbx_description
1 polymer ?
#
loop_
_entity_poly.entity_id
_entity_poly.type
_entity_poly.pdbx_seq_one_letter_code
_entity_poly.pdbx_strand_id
1 'polypeptide(L)'
;MKELEKTKRISIATTLFILAVLIGLLTYKRPINTYAFNTKSTLENLSNTNYLTDLQGINNTDVLIDIRSAFEFEKGHLENAINIHTPDFLNEDNISIFKELKENNKTAILYGKNPEEVNLPFLLLHQLGYDNMKLLTVELDYYQNKLITKNCSVETSKADVASFIQESVKKQADAMKKANIKITAKPKVVTAPKKVITIKKKKKMPTEGGC
;
A
#
# COMPACT_ATOMS: atom_id res chain seq x y z
N MET A 1 -55.47 11.97 -21.21
CA MET A 1 -54.29 12.77 -21.61
C MET A 1 -53.34 13.08 -20.45
N LYS A 2 -53.82 13.50 -19.27
CA LYS A 2 -52.97 13.85 -18.11
C LYS A 2 -52.03 12.74 -17.61
N GLU A 3 -52.48 11.49 -17.55
CA GLU A 3 -51.64 10.37 -17.09
C GLU A 3 -50.48 10.05 -18.05
N LEU A 4 -50.69 10.21 -19.37
CA LEU A 4 -49.66 9.98 -20.37
C LEU A 4 -48.53 11.02 -20.25
N GLU A 5 -48.88 12.29 -19.99
CA GLU A 5 -47.90 13.35 -19.75
C GLU A 5 -47.10 13.12 -18.46
N LYS A 6 -47.73 12.61 -17.41
CA LYS A 6 -47.07 12.29 -16.15
C LYS A 6 -46.03 11.19 -16.32
N THR A 7 -46.37 10.11 -17.04
CA THR A 7 -45.42 9.02 -17.35
C THR A 7 -44.26 9.49 -18.23
N LYS A 8 -44.52 10.36 -19.23
CA LYS A 8 -43.45 10.98 -20.04
C LYS A 8 -42.50 11.82 -19.20
N ARG A 9 -43.02 12.64 -18.28
CA ARG A 9 -42.19 13.45 -17.37
C ARG A 9 -41.34 12.59 -16.43
N ILE A 10 -41.92 11.52 -15.88
CA ILE A 10 -41.18 10.57 -15.03
C ILE A 10 -40.08 9.90 -15.85
N SER A 11 -40.38 9.41 -17.05
CA SER A 11 -39.38 8.78 -17.92
C SER A 11 -38.23 9.73 -18.28
N ILE A 12 -38.53 10.99 -18.63
CA ILE A 12 -37.50 12.00 -18.92
C ILE A 12 -36.65 12.27 -17.67
N ALA A 13 -37.28 12.44 -16.50
CA ALA A 13 -36.57 12.67 -15.25
C ALA A 13 -35.67 11.48 -14.88
N THR A 14 -36.13 10.25 -15.07
CA THR A 14 -35.33 9.04 -14.84
C THR A 14 -34.15 8.98 -15.79
N THR A 15 -34.33 9.26 -17.09
CA THR A 15 -33.24 9.29 -18.06
C THR A 15 -32.20 10.36 -17.72
N LEU A 16 -32.64 11.58 -17.36
CA LEU A 16 -31.73 12.66 -16.96
C LEU A 16 -30.98 12.32 -15.66
N PHE A 17 -31.62 11.65 -14.71
CA PHE A 17 -30.98 11.21 -13.48
C PHE A 17 -29.90 10.16 -13.75
N ILE A 18 -30.20 9.14 -14.60
CA ILE A 18 -29.20 8.15 -15.01
C ILE A 18 -28.03 8.82 -15.73
N LEU A 19 -28.30 9.76 -16.63
CA LEU A 19 -27.26 10.51 -17.34
C LEU A 19 -26.39 11.30 -16.37
N ALA A 20 -26.98 11.97 -15.37
CA ALA A 20 -26.24 12.70 -14.34
C ALA A 20 -25.34 11.78 -13.50
N VAL A 21 -25.83 10.58 -13.12
CA VAL A 21 -25.03 9.58 -12.41
C VAL A 21 -23.87 9.07 -13.27
N LEU A 22 -24.11 8.82 -14.56
CA LEU A 22 -23.05 8.40 -15.49
C LEU A 22 -21.98 9.48 -15.66
N ILE A 23 -22.40 10.75 -15.84
CA ILE A 23 -21.46 11.87 -15.89
C ILE A 23 -20.67 11.95 -14.59
N GLY A 24 -21.32 11.86 -13.43
CA GLY A 24 -20.65 11.85 -12.14
C GLY A 24 -19.62 10.73 -12.00
N LEU A 25 -19.96 9.52 -12.44
CA LEU A 25 -19.05 8.36 -12.41
C LEU A 25 -17.85 8.53 -13.36
N LEU A 26 -18.08 9.03 -14.57
CA LEU A 26 -17.05 9.20 -15.60
C LEU A 26 -16.13 10.41 -15.33
N THR A 27 -16.65 11.46 -14.70
CA THR A 27 -15.89 12.66 -14.31
C THR A 27 -15.20 12.54 -12.96
N TYR A 28 -15.44 11.44 -12.22
CA TYR A 28 -14.79 11.19 -10.94
C TYR A 28 -13.28 11.01 -11.14
N LYS A 29 -12.50 12.02 -10.69
CA LYS A 29 -11.04 11.94 -10.67
C LYS A 29 -10.61 10.83 -9.72
N ARG A 30 -9.89 9.85 -10.24
CA ARG A 30 -9.30 8.80 -9.39
C ARG A 30 -8.23 9.42 -8.50
N PRO A 31 -8.06 8.91 -7.26
CA PRO A 31 -6.92 9.28 -6.44
C PRO A 31 -5.62 8.96 -7.17
N ILE A 32 -4.67 9.90 -7.14
CA ILE A 32 -3.38 9.80 -7.83
C ILE A 32 -2.53 8.70 -7.18
N ASN A 33 -2.48 8.70 -5.84
CA ASN A 33 -1.69 7.77 -5.05
C ASN A 33 -2.62 6.70 -4.45
N THR A 34 -2.56 5.49 -4.98
CA THR A 34 -3.26 4.32 -4.45
C THR A 34 -2.27 3.24 -4.09
N TYR A 35 -2.51 2.51 -3.01
CA TYR A 35 -1.65 1.39 -2.64
C TYR A 35 -1.85 0.24 -3.61
N ALA A 36 -0.81 -0.07 -4.37
CA ALA A 36 -0.73 -1.25 -5.22
C ALA A 36 -0.49 -2.52 -4.39
N PHE A 37 0.30 -2.41 -3.32
CA PHE A 37 0.58 -3.52 -2.40
C PHE A 37 0.04 -3.22 -1.01
N ASN A 38 -0.55 -4.23 -0.37
CA ASN A 38 -0.93 -4.15 1.03
C ASN A 38 0.26 -4.51 1.94
N THR A 39 0.10 -4.32 3.25
CA THR A 39 1.16 -4.59 4.23
C THR A 39 1.62 -6.05 4.22
N LYS A 40 0.71 -7.00 4.04
CA LYS A 40 1.05 -8.44 4.02
C LYS A 40 1.90 -8.76 2.80
N SER A 41 1.47 -8.36 1.60
CA SER A 41 2.22 -8.62 0.36
C SER A 41 3.57 -7.88 0.37
N THR A 42 3.61 -6.67 0.93
CA THR A 42 4.87 -5.92 1.10
C THR A 42 5.86 -6.70 1.97
N LEU A 43 5.42 -7.18 3.13
CA LEU A 43 6.27 -7.98 4.02
C LEU A 43 6.74 -9.28 3.36
N GLU A 44 5.84 -9.97 2.66
CA GLU A 44 6.17 -11.20 1.92
C GLU A 44 7.21 -10.92 0.82
N ASN A 45 7.07 -9.82 0.07
CA ASN A 45 8.05 -9.44 -0.95
C ASN A 45 9.41 -9.13 -0.34
N LEU A 46 9.46 -8.26 0.68
CA LEU A 46 10.72 -7.84 1.30
C LEU A 46 11.44 -8.96 2.04
N SER A 47 10.71 -9.97 2.52
CA SER A 47 11.33 -11.16 3.11
C SER A 47 12.05 -12.04 2.09
N ASN A 48 11.68 -11.92 0.80
CA ASN A 48 12.20 -12.75 -0.28
C ASN A 48 13.14 -12.00 -1.23
N THR A 49 13.25 -10.68 -1.11
CA THR A 49 14.07 -9.83 -1.97
C THR A 49 15.23 -9.21 -1.21
N ASN A 50 16.40 -9.12 -1.85
CA ASN A 50 17.50 -8.34 -1.31
C ASN A 50 17.31 -6.85 -1.66
N TYR A 51 16.66 -6.12 -0.75
CA TYR A 51 16.37 -4.69 -0.91
C TYR A 51 17.47 -3.78 -0.34
N LEU A 52 18.51 -4.33 0.26
CA LEU A 52 19.64 -3.58 0.81
C LEU A 52 20.82 -3.62 -0.17
N THR A 53 21.58 -2.53 -0.23
CA THR A 53 22.85 -2.47 -0.95
C THR A 53 23.84 -1.58 -0.22
N ASP A 54 25.12 -1.87 -0.35
CA ASP A 54 26.19 -0.95 0.07
C ASP A 54 26.71 -0.15 -1.14
N LEU A 55 27.73 0.69 -0.92
CA LEU A 55 28.36 1.48 -1.98
C LEU A 55 28.98 0.64 -3.10
N GLN A 56 29.41 -0.60 -2.83
CA GLN A 56 30.03 -1.47 -3.82
C GLN A 56 28.99 -2.17 -4.70
N GLY A 57 27.76 -2.32 -4.21
CA GLY A 57 26.64 -2.90 -4.93
C GLY A 57 25.90 -1.95 -5.88
N ILE A 58 26.31 -0.68 -5.98
CA ILE A 58 25.72 0.30 -6.91
C ILE A 58 26.22 0.04 -8.33
N ASN A 59 25.30 -0.11 -9.29
CA ASN A 59 25.62 -0.27 -10.70
C ASN A 59 25.55 1.07 -11.44
N ASN A 60 26.25 1.17 -12.57
CA ASN A 60 26.25 2.39 -13.41
C ASN A 60 24.87 2.77 -13.98
N THR A 61 23.94 1.82 -14.04
CA THR A 61 22.56 2.03 -14.50
C THR A 61 21.62 2.49 -13.41
N ASP A 62 22.05 2.41 -12.15
CA ASP A 62 21.23 2.73 -11.00
C ASP A 62 21.16 4.24 -10.79
N VAL A 63 20.05 4.73 -10.24
CA VAL A 63 19.82 6.14 -9.97
C VAL A 63 19.83 6.37 -8.47
N LEU A 64 20.81 7.16 -8.00
CA LEU A 64 20.94 7.53 -6.60
C LEU A 64 19.96 8.64 -6.25
N ILE A 65 19.17 8.43 -5.20
CA ILE A 65 18.16 9.39 -4.74
C ILE A 65 18.44 9.72 -3.28
N ASP A 66 18.82 10.97 -3.04
CA ASP A 66 19.00 11.54 -1.72
C ASP A 66 17.64 11.99 -1.16
N ILE A 67 17.22 11.37 -0.07
CA ILE A 67 15.90 11.61 0.52
C ILE A 67 15.87 12.77 1.52
N ARG A 68 17.03 13.35 1.82
CA ARG A 68 17.21 14.43 2.81
C ARG A 68 16.69 15.75 2.28
N SER A 69 16.69 16.75 3.15
CA SER A 69 16.31 18.11 2.76
C SER A 69 17.25 18.67 1.69
N ALA A 70 16.73 19.57 0.85
CA ALA A 70 17.54 20.27 -0.15
C ALA A 70 18.75 20.97 0.49
N PHE A 71 18.60 21.53 1.69
CA PHE A 71 19.70 22.14 2.42
C PHE A 71 20.83 21.15 2.77
N GLU A 72 20.51 19.91 3.14
CA GLU A 72 21.52 18.89 3.40
C GLU A 72 22.16 18.38 2.10
N PHE A 73 21.37 18.24 1.05
CA PHE A 73 21.86 17.89 -0.27
C PHE A 73 22.88 18.91 -0.80
N GLU A 74 22.58 20.20 -0.72
CA GLU A 74 23.46 21.30 -1.15
C GLU A 74 24.76 21.38 -0.34
N LYS A 75 24.76 20.97 0.93
CA LYS A 75 25.98 20.87 1.74
C LYS A 75 26.94 19.79 1.23
N GLY A 76 26.41 18.78 0.55
CA GLY A 76 27.16 17.66 0.01
C GLY A 76 26.28 16.44 -0.15
N HIS A 77 26.44 15.75 -1.27
CA HIS A 77 25.69 14.56 -1.65
C HIS A 77 26.62 13.58 -2.39
N LEU A 78 26.13 12.37 -2.64
CA LEU A 78 26.86 11.40 -3.46
C LEU A 78 26.86 11.83 -4.93
N GLU A 79 27.93 11.53 -5.64
CA GLU A 79 28.06 11.93 -7.05
C GLU A 79 26.91 11.35 -7.90
N ASN A 80 26.37 12.18 -8.80
CA ASN A 80 25.23 11.85 -9.67
C ASN A 80 23.91 11.53 -8.94
N ALA A 81 23.81 11.82 -7.64
CA ALA A 81 22.55 11.72 -6.92
C ALA A 81 21.58 12.84 -7.32
N ILE A 82 20.29 12.53 -7.35
CA ILE A 82 19.21 13.52 -7.41
C ILE A 82 18.62 13.71 -6.02
N ASN A 83 18.19 14.94 -5.70
CA ASN A 83 17.47 15.18 -4.45
C ASN A 83 15.97 15.04 -4.66
N ILE A 84 15.35 14.14 -3.90
CA ILE A 84 13.90 14.10 -3.75
C ILE A 84 13.66 14.07 -2.25
N HIS A 85 13.26 15.20 -1.67
CA HIS A 85 13.02 15.25 -0.24
C HIS A 85 11.80 14.40 0.13
N THR A 86 11.91 13.60 1.20
CA THR A 86 10.86 12.64 1.61
C THR A 86 9.43 13.21 1.64
N PRO A 87 9.16 14.39 2.23
CA PRO A 87 7.81 14.98 2.26
C PRO A 87 7.23 15.25 0.88
N ASP A 88 8.08 15.40 -0.14
CA ASP A 88 7.71 15.76 -1.50
C ASP A 88 7.54 14.54 -2.42
N PHE A 89 7.74 13.31 -1.91
CA PHE A 89 7.66 12.08 -2.71
C PHE A 89 6.35 11.91 -3.47
N LEU A 90 5.24 12.38 -2.89
CA LEU A 90 3.90 12.22 -3.46
C LEU A 90 3.51 13.33 -4.44
N ASN A 91 4.40 14.29 -4.69
CA ASN A 91 4.20 15.33 -5.70
C ASN A 91 4.23 14.70 -7.10
N GLU A 92 3.42 15.23 -8.02
CA GLU A 92 3.24 14.65 -9.37
C GLU A 92 4.55 14.51 -10.15
N ASP A 93 5.44 15.51 -10.05
CA ASP A 93 6.74 15.51 -10.73
C ASP A 93 7.65 14.39 -10.18
N ASN A 94 7.70 14.22 -8.86
CA ASN A 94 8.53 13.20 -8.21
C ASN A 94 8.00 11.79 -8.45
N ILE A 95 6.68 11.61 -8.39
CA ILE A 95 6.02 10.35 -8.76
C ILE A 95 6.34 9.96 -10.21
N SER A 96 6.39 10.93 -11.12
CA SER A 96 6.73 10.68 -12.52
C SER A 96 8.15 10.13 -12.68
N ILE A 97 9.10 10.56 -11.86
CA ILE A 97 10.48 10.02 -11.84
C ILE A 97 10.46 8.54 -11.44
N PHE A 98 9.81 8.17 -10.33
CA PHE A 98 9.76 6.76 -9.91
C PHE A 98 9.07 5.86 -10.94
N LYS A 99 8.01 6.37 -11.57
CA LYS A 99 7.33 5.70 -12.66
C LYS A 99 8.25 5.50 -13.87
N GLU A 100 8.97 6.53 -14.30
CA GLU A 100 9.92 6.44 -15.41
C GLU A 100 11.04 5.43 -15.12
N LEU A 101 11.60 5.44 -13.91
CA LEU A 101 12.61 4.47 -13.50
C LEU A 101 12.09 3.03 -13.61
N LYS A 102 10.85 2.81 -13.17
CA LYS A 102 10.20 1.50 -13.25
C LYS A 102 9.94 1.06 -14.70
N GLU A 103 9.39 1.94 -15.52
CA GLU A 103 9.11 1.66 -16.94
C GLU A 103 10.39 1.36 -17.74
N ASN A 104 11.50 2.00 -17.36
CA ASN A 104 12.81 1.79 -17.97
C ASN A 104 13.65 0.68 -17.33
N ASN A 105 13.11 -0.08 -16.37
CA ASN A 105 13.82 -1.13 -15.63
C ASN A 105 15.12 -0.64 -14.95
N LYS A 106 15.15 0.61 -14.49
CA LYS A 106 16.26 1.17 -13.70
C LYS A 106 15.98 0.98 -12.22
N THR A 107 17.02 0.71 -11.43
CA THR A 107 16.89 0.62 -9.97
C THR A 107 17.07 1.99 -9.34
N ALA A 108 16.11 2.41 -8.51
CA ALA A 108 16.29 3.57 -7.64
C ALA A 108 17.04 3.14 -6.36
N ILE A 109 18.12 3.83 -6.01
CA ILE A 109 18.89 3.58 -4.81
C ILE A 109 18.65 4.73 -3.84
N LEU A 110 17.81 4.50 -2.84
CA LEU A 110 17.41 5.51 -1.87
C LEU A 110 18.45 5.59 -0.75
N TYR A 111 18.87 6.79 -0.37
CA TYR A 111 19.77 7.00 0.76
C TYR A 111 19.42 8.29 1.52
N GLY A 112 19.62 8.26 2.84
CA GLY A 112 19.41 9.38 3.75
C GLY A 112 20.67 9.68 4.55
N LYS A 113 20.53 10.27 5.73
CA LYS A 113 21.69 10.43 6.64
C LYS A 113 22.18 9.08 7.17
N ASN A 114 21.25 8.17 7.40
CA ASN A 114 21.48 6.80 7.85
C ASN A 114 20.39 5.88 7.26
N PRO A 115 20.56 4.54 7.35
CA PRO A 115 19.59 3.59 6.81
C PRO A 115 18.20 3.72 7.43
N GLU A 116 18.11 4.15 8.70
CA GLU A 116 16.86 4.23 9.45
C GLU A 116 15.89 5.25 8.85
N GLU A 117 16.40 6.40 8.41
CA GLU A 117 15.61 7.46 7.75
C GLU A 117 14.95 6.98 6.45
N VAL A 118 15.56 6.00 5.77
CA VAL A 118 15.13 5.52 4.45
C VAL A 118 14.05 4.44 4.54
N ASN A 119 13.93 3.75 5.68
CA ASN A 119 12.98 2.64 5.85
C ASN A 119 11.53 3.03 5.54
N LEU A 120 11.04 4.10 6.14
CA LEU A 120 9.64 4.52 5.96
C LEU A 120 9.36 5.03 4.53
N PRO A 121 10.19 5.91 3.95
CA PRO A 121 10.03 6.35 2.56
C PRO A 121 10.08 5.18 1.56
N PHE A 122 11.00 4.23 1.76
CA PHE A 122 11.10 3.03 0.94
C PHE A 122 9.83 2.18 1.02
N LEU A 123 9.31 1.92 2.23
CA LEU A 123 8.08 1.17 2.42
C LEU A 123 6.87 1.85 1.78
N LEU A 124 6.77 3.18 1.90
CA LEU A 124 5.71 3.97 1.28
C LEU A 124 5.72 3.80 -0.24
N LEU A 125 6.86 4.04 -0.88
CA LEU A 125 7.01 3.91 -2.33
C LEU A 125 6.75 2.47 -2.80
N HIS A 126 7.24 1.48 -2.04
CA HIS A 126 6.95 0.08 -2.33
C HIS A 126 5.44 -0.18 -2.31
N GLN A 127 4.73 0.25 -1.26
CA GLN A 127 3.27 0.10 -1.17
C GLN A 127 2.51 0.79 -2.30
N LEU A 128 3.03 1.91 -2.83
CA LEU A 128 2.49 2.60 -4.00
C LEU A 128 2.77 1.86 -5.33
N GLY A 129 3.60 0.82 -5.29
CA GLY A 129 3.88 -0.05 -6.44
C GLY A 129 5.23 0.16 -7.08
N TYR A 130 6.13 0.94 -6.49
CA TYR A 130 7.51 1.10 -6.97
C TYR A 130 8.40 0.06 -6.26
N ASP A 131 8.65 -1.07 -6.91
CA ASP A 131 9.37 -2.23 -6.39
C ASP A 131 10.80 -2.38 -6.95
N ASN A 132 11.15 -1.56 -7.95
CA ASN A 132 12.48 -1.44 -8.55
C ASN A 132 13.40 -0.53 -7.74
N MET A 133 13.47 -0.74 -6.43
CA MET A 133 14.24 0.12 -5.53
C MET A 133 15.07 -0.68 -4.54
N LYS A 134 16.18 -0.10 -4.09
CA LYS A 134 16.97 -0.57 -2.95
C LYS A 134 17.28 0.57 -2.00
N LEU A 135 17.57 0.20 -0.77
CA LEU A 135 18.04 1.08 0.28
C LEU A 135 19.57 0.97 0.38
N LEU A 136 20.25 2.11 0.32
CA LEU A 136 21.69 2.19 0.49
C LEU A 136 22.07 2.22 1.97
N THR A 137 22.90 1.27 2.40
CA THR A 137 23.32 1.12 3.79
C THR A 137 24.56 1.95 4.10
N VAL A 138 24.38 3.27 4.20
CA VAL A 138 25.45 4.23 4.48
C VAL A 138 25.09 5.19 5.61
N GLU A 139 26.12 5.71 6.26
CA GLU A 139 26.06 6.85 7.17
C GLU A 139 26.75 8.06 6.55
N LEU A 140 26.09 9.21 6.63
CA LEU A 140 26.59 10.49 6.18
C LEU A 140 26.97 11.38 7.35
N ASP A 141 28.23 11.78 7.37
CA ASP A 141 28.80 12.74 8.31
C ASP A 141 29.34 13.96 7.55
N TYR A 142 29.51 15.08 8.26
CA TYR A 142 30.19 16.26 7.73
C TYR A 142 31.36 16.63 8.62
N TYR A 143 32.53 16.79 8.01
CA TYR A 143 33.72 17.29 8.69
C TYR A 143 34.44 18.29 7.79
N GLN A 144 34.72 19.48 8.31
CA GLN A 144 35.43 20.55 7.58
C GLN A 144 34.87 20.81 6.17
N ASN A 145 33.54 20.95 6.05
CA ASN A 145 32.82 21.16 4.78
C ASN A 145 32.97 20.03 3.75
N LYS A 146 33.39 18.85 4.16
CA LYS A 146 33.44 17.66 3.32
C LYS A 146 32.43 16.64 3.80
N LEU A 147 31.62 16.12 2.88
CA LEU A 147 30.79 14.95 3.13
C LEU A 147 31.69 13.72 3.33
N ILE A 148 31.47 13.03 4.43
CA ILE A 148 32.07 11.73 4.73
C ILE A 148 30.97 10.70 4.60
N THR A 149 31.19 9.68 3.79
CA THR A 149 30.26 8.57 3.59
C THR A 149 30.93 7.29 4.08
N LYS A 150 30.24 6.54 4.93
CA LYS A 150 30.71 5.26 5.45
C LYS A 150 29.66 4.19 5.18
N ASN A 151 30.09 3.01 4.75
CA ASN A 151 29.20 1.85 4.76
C ASN A 151 28.83 1.53 6.21
N CYS A 152 27.54 1.27 6.45
CA CYS A 152 27.02 0.85 7.74
C CYS A 152 26.46 -0.57 7.62
N SER A 153 26.72 -1.40 8.62
CA SER A 153 26.09 -2.72 8.73
C SER A 153 24.75 -2.56 9.43
N VAL A 154 23.67 -2.91 8.75
CA VAL A 154 22.35 -2.94 9.40
C VAL A 154 22.24 -4.13 10.33
N GLU A 155 21.49 -3.96 11.41
CA GLU A 155 21.25 -5.06 12.34
C GLU A 155 20.49 -6.20 11.65
N THR A 156 21.04 -7.40 11.77
CA THR A 156 20.37 -8.62 11.34
C THR A 156 19.92 -9.39 12.58
N SER A 157 18.73 -9.98 12.53
CA SER A 157 18.27 -10.86 13.60
C SER A 157 19.22 -12.06 13.70
N LYS A 158 19.91 -12.18 14.84
CA LYS A 158 20.70 -13.38 15.17
C LYS A 158 19.81 -14.60 15.40
N ALA A 159 18.54 -14.38 15.73
CA ALA A 159 17.57 -15.44 15.94
C ALA A 159 16.98 -15.88 14.60
N ASP A 160 16.99 -17.18 14.34
CA ASP A 160 16.24 -17.78 13.24
C ASP A 160 14.75 -17.84 13.62
N VAL A 161 14.08 -16.71 13.42
CA VAL A 161 12.65 -16.54 13.71
C VAL A 161 11.83 -17.55 12.91
N ALA A 162 12.24 -17.90 11.70
CA ALA A 162 11.56 -18.88 10.86
C ALA A 162 11.61 -20.27 11.50
N SER A 163 12.80 -20.72 11.91
CA SER A 163 12.96 -21.98 12.64
C SER A 163 12.18 -21.99 13.95
N PHE A 164 12.19 -20.89 14.71
CA PHE A 164 11.40 -20.78 15.94
C PHE A 164 9.88 -20.91 15.70
N ILE A 165 9.37 -20.25 14.65
CA ILE A 165 7.96 -20.36 14.26
C ILE A 165 7.63 -21.80 13.83
N GLN A 166 8.47 -22.42 13.01
CA GLN A 166 8.28 -23.80 12.55
C GLN A 166 8.28 -24.79 13.73
N GLU A 167 9.22 -24.65 14.67
CA GLU A 167 9.28 -25.48 15.87
C GLU A 167 8.04 -25.30 16.74
N SER A 168 7.58 -24.06 16.91
CA SER A 168 6.37 -23.74 17.67
C SER A 168 5.11 -24.37 17.05
N VAL A 169 4.95 -24.25 15.73
CA VAL A 169 3.84 -24.88 14.99
C VAL A 169 3.90 -26.41 15.11
N LYS A 170 5.10 -26.99 15.00
CA LYS A 170 5.31 -28.44 15.18
C LYS A 170 4.93 -28.90 16.59
N LYS A 171 5.43 -28.23 17.63
CA LYS A 171 5.09 -28.52 19.03
C LYS A 171 3.59 -28.42 19.28
N GLN A 172 2.93 -27.42 18.69
CA GLN A 172 1.48 -27.25 18.79
C GLN A 172 0.74 -28.42 18.12
N ALA A 173 1.16 -28.82 16.92
CA ALA A 173 0.57 -29.96 16.21
C ALA A 173 0.78 -31.28 16.97
N ASP A 174 1.96 -31.49 17.56
CA ASP A 174 2.26 -32.67 18.36
C ASP A 174 1.49 -32.70 19.68
N ALA A 175 1.31 -31.54 20.35
CA ALA A 175 0.47 -31.42 21.53
C ALA A 175 -1.00 -31.72 21.21
N MET A 176 -1.52 -31.23 20.08
CA MET A 176 -2.89 -31.55 19.62
C MET A 176 -3.06 -33.04 19.33
N LYS A 177 -2.09 -33.68 18.67
CA LYS A 177 -2.10 -35.13 18.42
C LYS A 177 -2.11 -35.92 19.73
N LYS A 178 -1.26 -35.56 20.70
CA LYS A 178 -1.17 -36.23 22.01
C LYS A 178 -2.45 -36.07 22.83
N ALA A 179 -3.13 -34.93 22.72
CA ALA A 179 -4.38 -34.68 23.42
C ALA A 179 -5.61 -35.35 22.75
N ASN A 180 -5.44 -36.08 21.64
CA ASN A 180 -6.54 -36.66 20.86
C ASN A 180 -7.63 -35.64 20.46
N ILE A 181 -7.26 -34.36 20.39
CA ILE A 181 -8.18 -33.29 19.99
C ILE A 181 -8.26 -33.34 18.46
N LYS A 182 -9.29 -34.02 17.94
CA LYS A 182 -9.70 -33.85 16.55
C LYS A 182 -10.14 -32.41 16.38
N ILE A 183 -9.53 -31.69 15.45
CA ILE A 183 -10.01 -30.39 15.02
C ILE A 183 -11.41 -30.62 14.42
N THR A 184 -12.47 -30.42 15.20
CA THR A 184 -13.69 -29.86 14.62
C THR A 184 -13.23 -28.52 14.08
N ALA A 185 -13.18 -28.39 12.75
CA ALA A 185 -12.98 -27.10 12.10
C ALA A 185 -13.77 -26.08 12.89
N LYS A 186 -13.14 -24.97 13.33
CA LYS A 186 -13.85 -23.86 13.97
C LYS A 186 -15.17 -23.75 13.22
N PRO A 187 -16.33 -23.90 13.88
CA PRO A 187 -17.60 -23.88 13.15
C PRO A 187 -17.52 -22.63 12.32
N LYS A 188 -17.53 -22.81 10.99
CA LYS A 188 -17.59 -21.72 10.03
C LYS A 188 -18.69 -20.86 10.62
N VAL A 189 -18.38 -19.63 10.99
CA VAL A 189 -19.41 -18.72 11.52
C VAL A 189 -20.39 -18.61 10.37
N VAL A 190 -21.42 -19.45 10.40
CA VAL A 190 -22.59 -19.29 9.59
C VAL A 190 -23.12 -18.02 10.17
N THR A 191 -22.83 -16.91 9.49
CA THR A 191 -23.49 -15.64 9.74
C THR A 191 -24.95 -16.00 9.82
N ALA A 192 -25.52 -15.98 11.03
CA ALA A 192 -26.93 -16.24 11.21
C ALA A 192 -27.65 -15.37 10.19
N PRO A 193 -28.51 -15.93 9.32
CA PRO A 193 -29.18 -15.13 8.30
C PRO A 193 -29.80 -13.95 9.04
N LYS A 194 -29.41 -12.73 8.66
CA LYS A 194 -29.94 -11.50 9.25
C LYS A 194 -31.44 -11.71 9.38
N LYS A 195 -31.94 -11.70 10.63
CA LYS A 195 -33.36 -11.86 10.89
C LYS A 195 -34.05 -10.75 10.11
N VAL A 196 -34.61 -11.09 8.96
CA VAL A 196 -35.43 -10.17 8.18
C VAL A 196 -36.60 -9.88 9.10
N ILE A 197 -36.61 -8.69 9.69
CA ILE A 197 -37.79 -8.19 10.35
C ILE A 197 -38.81 -8.06 9.22
N THR A 198 -39.67 -9.06 9.07
CA THR A 198 -40.84 -8.96 8.22
C THR A 198 -41.66 -7.83 8.82
N ILE A 199 -41.57 -6.67 8.18
CA ILE A 199 -42.50 -5.57 8.44
C ILE A 199 -43.88 -6.18 8.24
N LYS A 200 -44.63 -6.38 9.33
CA LYS A 200 -46.04 -6.76 9.24
C LYS A 200 -46.70 -5.68 8.40
N LYS A 201 -47.05 -5.99 7.15
CA LYS A 201 -47.96 -5.14 6.37
C LYS A 201 -49.20 -4.94 7.24
N LYS A 202 -49.51 -3.68 7.57
CA LYS A 202 -50.79 -3.33 8.20
C LYS A 202 -51.90 -4.03 7.39
N LYS A 203 -52.76 -4.79 8.07
CA LYS A 203 -54.01 -5.29 7.48
C LYS A 203 -54.72 -4.08 6.86
N LYS A 204 -55.07 -4.17 5.58
CA LYS A 204 -56.06 -3.26 5.00
C LYS A 204 -57.32 -3.39 5.84
N MET A 205 -57.90 -2.26 6.24
CA MET A 205 -59.22 -2.24 6.89
C MET A 205 -60.21 -2.96 5.96
N PRO A 206 -61.13 -3.78 6.49
CA PRO A 206 -62.22 -4.29 5.67
C PRO A 206 -63.00 -3.09 5.13
N THR A 207 -63.24 -3.09 3.83
CA THR A 207 -64.29 -2.28 3.22
C THR A 207 -65.59 -2.64 3.90
N GLU A 208 -66.07 -1.75 4.76
CA GLU A 208 -67.45 -1.76 5.22
C GLU A 208 -68.33 -1.58 3.98
N GLY A 209 -69.05 -2.65 3.64
CA GLY A 209 -70.19 -2.55 2.75
C GLY A 209 -71.26 -1.74 3.46
N GLY A 210 -71.61 -0.59 2.88
CA GLY A 210 -72.85 0.11 3.15
C GLY A 210 -73.85 -0.22 2.04
N CYS A 211 -75.10 -0.39 2.46
CA CYS A 211 -76.29 -0.72 1.66
C CYS A 211 -76.40 0.03 0.31
#